data_AF-A0A4Z2EYB8-F1
#
_entry.id   AF-A0A4Z2EYB8-F1
#
_cell.length_a   1.000
_cell.length_b   1.000
_cell.length_c   1.000
_cell.angle_alpha   90.00
_cell.angle_beta   90.00
_cell.angle_gamma   90.00
#
_symmetry.space_group_name_H-M   'P 1'
#
loop_
_entity.id
_entity.type
_entity.pdbx_description
1 polymer ?
#
loop_
_entity_poly.entity_id
_entity_poly.type
_entity_poly.pdbx_seq_one_letter_code
_entity_poly.pdbx_strand_id
1 'polypeptide(L)'
;MPFGADAMKYPLHDQITEMQRKIQLLEGDKAAYYESSQSTIKKNRESIRQLRQENKGLCRKMAEANAGDEKIIKVAFHNRGLEKDAYRNMSGKAALTTLDQRVLTKMKRLNAIKHTTQTHQHRLDQLKTEYQRMRPEGRGGAPSADARTRKKEDDAMVVTSQES
;
A
#
# COMPACT_ATOMS: atom_id res chain seq x y z
N MET A 1 37.13 -70.74 11.26
CA MET A 1 37.04 -71.33 12.61
C MET A 1 35.58 -71.56 12.93
N PRO A 2 35.10 -72.82 12.95
CA PRO A 2 33.74 -73.14 13.34
C PRO A 2 33.71 -73.32 14.86
N PHE A 3 32.99 -72.46 15.56
CA PHE A 3 32.56 -72.77 16.92
C PHE A 3 31.26 -73.57 16.81
N GLY A 4 31.42 -74.89 16.71
CA GLY A 4 30.40 -75.78 17.23
C GLY A 4 30.38 -75.63 18.75
N ALA A 5 29.19 -75.39 19.30
CA ALA A 5 28.89 -75.73 20.67
C ALA A 5 27.62 -76.56 20.60
N ASP A 6 27.74 -77.79 21.08
CA ASP A 6 26.67 -78.76 21.25
C ASP A 6 25.29 -78.12 21.36
N ALA A 7 24.47 -78.36 20.35
CA ALA A 7 23.04 -78.36 20.55
C ALA A 7 22.76 -79.52 21.52
N MET A 8 22.89 -79.26 22.82
CA MET A 8 22.15 -79.95 23.86
C MET A 8 20.73 -80.02 23.31
N LYS A 9 20.37 -81.17 22.74
CA LYS A 9 19.01 -81.47 22.35
C LYS A 9 18.27 -81.49 23.67
N TYR A 10 17.76 -80.34 24.08
CA TYR A 10 16.74 -80.25 25.11
C TYR A 10 15.70 -81.33 24.75
N PRO A 11 15.20 -82.10 25.74
CA PRO A 11 14.18 -83.10 25.50
C PRO A 11 13.15 -82.52 24.52
N LEU A 12 12.69 -83.30 23.54
CA LEU A 12 11.80 -82.81 22.48
C LEU A 12 10.61 -82.00 23.03
N HIS A 13 10.15 -82.35 24.23
CA HIS A 13 9.13 -81.64 24.98
C HIS A 13 9.48 -80.18 25.32
N ASP A 14 10.72 -79.89 25.72
CA ASP A 14 11.19 -78.54 26.06
C ASP A 14 11.25 -77.66 24.82
N GLN A 15 11.69 -78.21 23.68
CA GLN A 15 11.69 -77.49 22.39
C GLN A 15 10.27 -77.18 21.93
N ILE A 16 9.34 -78.13 22.08
CA ILE A 16 7.91 -77.91 21.79
C ILE A 16 7.35 -76.81 22.69
N THR A 17 7.66 -76.83 23.98
CA THR A 17 7.18 -75.84 24.95
C THR A 17 7.76 -74.45 24.69
N GLU A 18 9.04 -74.37 24.29
CA GLU A 18 9.66 -73.11 23.86
C GLU A 18 8.99 -72.55 22.60
N MET A 19 8.74 -73.41 21.60
CA MET A 19 8.06 -73.00 20.37
C MET A 19 6.63 -72.53 20.63
N GLN A 20 5.89 -73.20 21.51
CA GLN A 20 4.54 -72.77 21.92
C GLN A 20 4.57 -71.40 22.61
N ARG A 21 5.55 -71.14 23.48
CA ARG A 21 5.72 -69.82 24.11
C ARG A 21 6.04 -68.72 23.08
N LYS A 22 6.89 -69.01 22.10
CA LYS A 22 7.19 -68.08 20.99
C LYS A 22 5.94 -67.77 20.15
N ILE A 23 5.12 -68.77 19.86
CA ILE A 23 3.86 -68.57 19.13
C ILE A 23 2.92 -67.66 19.93
N GLN A 24 2.72 -67.94 21.22
CA GLN A 24 1.85 -67.13 22.08
C GLN A 24 2.34 -65.67 22.17
N LEU A 25 3.65 -65.45 22.24
CA LEU A 25 4.22 -64.11 22.24
C LEU A 25 3.91 -63.35 20.93
N LEU A 26 4.13 -64.01 19.78
CA LEU A 26 3.84 -63.42 18.47
C LEU A 26 2.35 -63.12 18.27
N GLU A 27 1.48 -63.98 18.79
CA GLU A 27 0.03 -63.77 18.77
C GLU A 27 -0.37 -62.58 19.64
N GLY A 28 0.22 -62.45 20.83
CA GLY A 28 0.05 -61.30 21.73
C GLY A 28 0.51 -59.99 21.09
N ASP A 29 1.70 -59.97 20.49
CA ASP A 29 2.25 -58.80 19.80
C ASP A 29 1.37 -58.37 18.62
N LYS A 30 0.88 -59.34 17.83
CA LYS A 30 -0.04 -59.08 16.72
C LYS A 30 -1.35 -58.47 17.21
N ALA A 31 -1.90 -58.96 18.31
CA ALA A 31 -3.13 -58.43 18.91
C ALA A 31 -2.93 -57.01 19.43
N ALA A 32 -1.86 -56.76 20.20
CA ALA A 32 -1.54 -55.44 20.73
C ALA A 32 -1.27 -54.42 19.60
N TYR A 33 -0.55 -54.82 18.56
CA TYR A 33 -0.32 -53.99 17.38
C TYR A 33 -1.63 -53.64 16.67
N TYR A 34 -2.51 -54.62 16.46
CA TYR A 34 -3.79 -54.38 15.81
C TYR A 34 -4.66 -53.42 16.63
N GLU A 35 -4.77 -53.61 17.94
CA GLU A 35 -5.53 -52.72 18.82
C GLU A 35 -4.99 -51.28 18.79
N SER A 36 -3.67 -51.12 18.91
CA SER A 36 -3.01 -49.81 18.84
C SER A 36 -3.25 -49.11 17.50
N SER A 37 -3.15 -49.86 16.39
CA SER A 37 -3.41 -49.36 15.05
C SER A 37 -4.87 -48.92 14.88
N GLN A 38 -5.83 -49.74 15.31
CA GLN A 38 -7.26 -49.40 15.23
C GLN A 38 -7.61 -48.19 16.11
N SER A 39 -7.04 -48.12 17.32
CA SER A 39 -7.19 -46.97 18.21
C SER A 39 -6.67 -45.69 17.55
N THR A 40 -5.50 -45.76 16.90
CA THR A 40 -4.90 -44.64 16.17
C THR A 40 -5.75 -44.22 14.98
N ILE A 41 -6.24 -45.17 14.17
CA ILE A 41 -7.12 -44.90 13.03
C ILE A 41 -8.40 -44.20 13.49
N LYS A 42 -9.00 -44.66 14.60
CA LYS A 42 -10.21 -44.06 15.17
C LYS A 42 -9.96 -42.62 15.62
N LYS A 43 -8.86 -42.37 16.34
CA LYS A 43 -8.44 -41.02 16.76
C LYS A 43 -8.22 -40.11 15.56
N ASN A 44 -7.48 -40.57 14.56
CA ASN A 44 -7.23 -39.79 13.35
C ASN A 44 -8.53 -39.44 12.60
N ARG A 45 -9.47 -40.38 12.52
CA ARG A 45 -10.78 -40.14 11.91
C ARG A 45 -11.57 -39.08 12.66
N GLU A 46 -11.52 -39.08 13.98
CA GLU A 46 -12.14 -38.07 14.82
C GLU A 46 -11.48 -36.70 14.65
N SER A 47 -10.14 -36.62 14.69
CA SER A 47 -9.40 -35.38 14.46
C SER A 47 -9.68 -34.79 13.08
N ILE A 48 -9.72 -35.62 12.02
CA ILE A 48 -10.09 -35.16 10.67
C ILE A 48 -11.50 -34.58 10.65
N ARG A 49 -12.45 -35.21 11.37
CA ARG A 49 -13.83 -34.72 11.45
C ARG A 49 -13.89 -33.37 12.17
N GLN A 50 -13.19 -33.21 13.29
CA GLN A 50 -13.10 -31.95 14.03
C GLN A 50 -12.50 -30.84 13.17
N LEU A 51 -11.34 -31.10 12.54
CA LEU A 51 -10.67 -30.14 11.66
C LEU A 51 -11.56 -29.69 10.50
N ARG A 52 -12.33 -30.61 9.89
CA ARG A 52 -13.30 -30.26 8.83
C ARG A 52 -14.41 -29.36 9.35
N GLN A 53 -14.91 -29.62 10.55
CA GLN A 53 -15.95 -28.79 11.17
C GLN A 53 -15.43 -27.39 11.51
N GLU A 54 -14.23 -27.31 12.07
CA GLU A 54 -13.54 -26.05 12.35
C GLU A 54 -13.29 -25.25 11.08
N ASN A 55 -12.76 -25.89 10.04
CA ASN A 55 -12.52 -25.25 8.74
C ASN A 55 -13.82 -24.69 8.14
N LYS A 56 -14.91 -25.46 8.18
CA LYS A 56 -16.25 -24.98 7.78
C LYS A 56 -16.73 -23.80 8.63
N GLY A 57 -16.41 -23.78 9.93
CA GLY A 57 -16.69 -22.67 10.83
C GLY A 57 -15.90 -21.42 10.46
N LEU A 58 -14.60 -21.56 10.22
CA LEU A 58 -13.72 -20.47 9.82
C LEU A 58 -14.12 -19.88 8.47
N CYS A 59 -14.45 -20.71 7.48
CA CYS A 59 -14.95 -20.22 6.19
C CYS A 59 -16.21 -19.37 6.33
N ARG A 60 -17.15 -19.75 7.22
CA ARG A 60 -18.33 -18.93 7.52
C ARG A 60 -17.95 -17.59 8.14
N LYS A 61 -17.10 -17.61 9.18
CA LYS A 61 -16.64 -16.38 9.84
C LYS A 61 -15.94 -15.44 8.87
N MET A 62 -15.10 -15.98 7.97
CA MET A 62 -14.44 -15.19 6.92
C MET A 62 -15.44 -14.61 5.94
N ALA A 63 -16.44 -15.38 5.51
CA ALA A 63 -17.49 -14.89 4.61
C ALA A 63 -18.33 -13.78 5.25
N GLU A 64 -18.69 -13.92 6.54
CA GLU A 64 -19.41 -12.90 7.30
C GLU A 64 -18.60 -11.61 7.44
N ALA A 65 -17.31 -11.71 7.79
CA ALA A 65 -16.41 -10.57 7.89
C ALA A 65 -16.26 -9.86 6.54
N ASN A 66 -16.04 -10.62 5.47
CA ASN A 66 -15.92 -10.07 4.10
C ASN A 66 -17.21 -9.39 3.65
N ALA A 67 -18.38 -9.95 3.97
CA ALA A 67 -19.66 -9.32 3.66
C ALA A 67 -19.88 -8.01 4.43
N GLY A 68 -19.38 -7.92 5.67
CA GLY A 68 -19.33 -6.69 6.44
C GLY A 68 -18.45 -5.63 5.77
N ASP A 69 -17.22 -6.01 5.42
CA ASP A 69 -16.26 -5.14 4.74
C ASP A 69 -16.79 -4.65 3.38
N GLU A 70 -17.41 -5.54 2.59
CA GLU A 70 -17.99 -5.19 1.29
C GLU A 70 -19.13 -4.16 1.43
N LYS A 71 -19.98 -4.29 2.47
CA LYS A 71 -21.02 -3.30 2.77
C LYS A 71 -20.42 -1.94 3.11
N ILE A 72 -19.40 -1.92 3.98
CA ILE A 72 -18.72 -0.68 4.40
C ILE A 72 -18.10 0.01 3.17
N ILE A 73 -17.37 -0.73 2.34
CA ILE A 73 -16.74 -0.20 1.13
C ILE A 73 -17.79 0.30 0.13
N LYS A 74 -18.89 -0.43 -0.04
CA LYS A 74 -19.97 -0.02 -0.95
C LYS A 74 -20.61 1.30 -0.52
N VAL A 75 -20.81 1.51 0.78
CA VAL A 75 -21.37 2.76 1.33
C VAL A 75 -20.34 3.89 1.24
N ALA A 76 -19.12 3.68 1.73
CA ALA A 76 -18.08 4.71 1.78
C ALA A 76 -17.64 5.21 0.39
N PHE A 77 -17.65 4.33 -0.62
CA PHE A 77 -17.21 4.65 -1.98
C PHE A 77 -18.37 4.75 -2.98
N HIS A 78 -19.63 4.90 -2.52
CA HIS A 78 -20.80 4.94 -3.40
C HIS A 78 -20.70 6.02 -4.50
N ASN A 79 -20.17 7.20 -4.16
CA ASN A 79 -20.08 8.35 -5.07
C ASN A 79 -18.74 8.43 -5.84
N ARG A 80 -17.84 7.46 -5.67
CA ARG A 80 -16.48 7.51 -6.24
C ARG A 80 -16.35 6.87 -7.63
N GLY A 81 -17.46 6.46 -8.24
CA GLY A 81 -17.48 5.88 -9.58
C GLY A 81 -16.53 4.69 -9.72
N LEU A 82 -15.70 4.68 -10.76
CA LEU A 82 -14.71 3.63 -11.05
C LEU A 82 -13.64 3.46 -9.96
N GLU A 83 -13.39 4.47 -9.12
CA GLU A 83 -12.40 4.37 -8.04
C GLU A 83 -12.84 3.35 -6.98
N LYS A 84 -14.15 3.10 -6.85
CA LYS A 84 -14.70 2.11 -5.94
C LYS A 84 -14.19 0.69 -6.22
N ASP A 85 -14.00 0.34 -7.49
CA ASP A 85 -13.60 -1.01 -7.89
C ASP A 85 -12.18 -1.34 -7.42
N ALA A 86 -11.33 -0.32 -7.22
CA ALA A 86 -9.99 -0.49 -6.65
C ALA A 86 -10.01 -0.99 -5.20
N TYR A 87 -11.14 -0.86 -4.51
CA TYR A 87 -11.32 -1.29 -3.12
C TYR A 87 -12.15 -2.58 -3.01
N ARG A 88 -12.59 -3.15 -4.14
CA ARG A 88 -13.37 -4.39 -4.13
C ARG A 88 -12.53 -5.54 -3.57
N ASN A 89 -13.12 -6.35 -2.68
CA ASN A 89 -12.46 -7.46 -1.98
C ASN A 89 -11.32 -7.07 -1.04
N MET A 90 -11.12 -5.77 -0.77
CA MET A 90 -10.23 -5.33 0.30
C MET A 90 -10.98 -5.39 1.64
N SER A 91 -10.26 -5.61 2.72
CA SER A 91 -10.81 -5.33 4.05
C SER A 91 -10.98 -3.82 4.24
N GLY A 92 -11.95 -3.39 5.04
CA GLY A 92 -12.18 -1.97 5.32
C GLY A 92 -10.92 -1.25 5.83
N LYS A 93 -10.10 -1.92 6.65
CA LYS A 93 -8.81 -1.39 7.12
C LYS A 93 -7.81 -1.19 5.98
N ALA A 94 -7.71 -2.14 5.06
CA ALA A 94 -6.78 -2.06 3.93
C ALA A 94 -7.22 -0.99 2.91
N ALA A 95 -8.53 -0.82 2.73
CA ALA A 95 -9.08 0.26 1.92
C ALA A 95 -8.74 1.63 2.51
N LEU A 96 -8.85 1.78 3.84
CA LEU A 96 -8.51 3.01 4.55
C LEU A 96 -7.03 3.36 4.39
N THR A 97 -6.11 2.42 4.65
CA THR A 97 -4.66 2.69 4.51
C THR A 97 -4.27 3.06 3.08
N THR A 98 -4.87 2.41 2.09
CA THR A 98 -4.65 2.72 0.66
C THR A 98 -5.13 4.14 0.34
N LEU A 99 -6.28 4.54 0.90
CA LEU A 99 -6.79 5.90 0.72
C LEU A 99 -5.87 6.94 1.38
N ASP A 100 -5.39 6.67 2.60
CA ASP A 100 -4.47 7.56 3.32
C ASP A 100 -3.18 7.78 2.52
N GLN A 101 -2.59 6.71 1.97
CA GLN A 101 -1.41 6.81 1.12
C GLN A 101 -1.64 7.66 -0.14
N ARG A 102 -2.83 7.55 -0.76
CA ARG A 102 -3.20 8.38 -1.92
C ARG A 102 -3.34 9.85 -1.52
N VAL A 103 -3.96 10.14 -0.39
CA VAL A 103 -4.10 11.50 0.15
C VAL A 103 -2.74 12.11 0.43
N LEU A 104 -1.85 11.37 1.08
CA LEU A 104 -0.48 11.81 1.36
C LEU A 104 0.30 12.11 0.08
N THR A 105 0.19 11.27 -0.94
CA THR A 105 0.83 11.49 -2.25
C THR A 105 0.32 12.77 -2.92
N LYS A 106 -1.00 12.98 -2.93
CA LYS A 106 -1.60 14.21 -3.47
C LYS A 106 -1.18 15.45 -2.69
N MET A 107 -1.12 15.36 -1.36
CA MET A 107 -0.67 16.46 -0.50
C MET A 107 0.79 16.83 -0.78
N LYS A 108 1.69 15.84 -0.90
CA LYS A 108 3.09 16.08 -1.26
C LYS A 108 3.22 16.80 -2.60
N ARG A 109 2.46 16.37 -3.62
CA ARG A 109 2.44 17.03 -4.93
C ARG A 109 1.92 18.47 -4.84
N LEU A 110 0.86 18.70 -4.07
CA LEU A 110 0.31 20.04 -3.87
C LEU A 110 1.33 20.96 -3.19
N ASN A 111 2.01 20.49 -2.15
CA ASN A 111 3.04 21.25 -1.45
C ASN A 111 4.21 21.61 -2.37
N ALA A 112 4.64 20.69 -3.24
CA ALA A 112 5.66 20.96 -4.24
C ALA A 112 5.25 22.07 -5.21
N ILE A 113 4.01 22.02 -5.74
CA ILE A 113 3.48 23.05 -6.65
C ILE A 113 3.32 24.40 -5.95
N LYS A 114 2.86 24.41 -4.70
CA LYS A 114 2.77 25.64 -3.90
C LYS A 114 4.14 26.28 -3.72
N HIS A 115 5.16 25.47 -3.39
CA HIS A 115 6.53 25.94 -3.25
C HIS A 115 7.05 26.56 -4.56
N THR A 116 6.93 25.86 -5.70
CA THR A 116 7.40 26.40 -6.99
C THR A 116 6.67 27.68 -7.37
N THR A 117 5.35 27.73 -7.16
CA THR A 117 4.53 28.92 -7.42
C THR A 117 4.99 30.11 -6.57
N GLN A 118 5.21 29.88 -5.27
CA GLN A 118 5.71 30.90 -4.36
C GLN A 118 7.11 31.40 -4.77
N THR A 119 7.99 30.50 -5.21
CA THR A 119 9.31 30.88 -5.75
C THR A 119 9.18 31.78 -6.97
N HIS A 120 8.32 31.42 -7.93
CA HIS A 120 8.09 32.23 -9.13
C HIS A 120 7.45 33.58 -8.82
N GLN A 121 6.49 33.64 -7.89
CA GLN A 121 5.90 34.89 -7.42
C GLN A 121 6.95 35.80 -6.81
N HIS A 122 7.78 35.28 -5.91
CA HIS A 122 8.83 36.07 -5.29
C HIS A 122 9.84 36.60 -6.33
N ARG A 123 10.18 35.79 -7.34
CA ARG A 123 11.05 36.22 -8.44
C ARG A 123 10.40 37.32 -9.29
N LEU A 124 9.09 37.24 -9.55
CA LEU A 124 8.36 38.29 -10.26
C LEU A 124 8.36 39.60 -9.47
N ASP A 125 8.17 39.55 -8.16
CA ASP A 125 8.16 40.75 -7.32
C ASP A 125 9.54 41.41 -7.25
N GLN A 126 10.61 40.61 -7.18
CA GLN A 126 11.99 41.11 -7.31
C GLN A 126 12.19 41.84 -8.64
N LEU A 127 11.80 41.21 -9.76
CA LEU A 127 11.98 41.77 -11.10
C LEU A 127 11.14 43.04 -11.31
N LYS A 128 9.91 43.09 -10.78
CA LYS A 128 9.08 44.29 -10.77
C LYS A 128 9.73 45.43 -9.99
N THR A 129 10.31 45.13 -8.83
CA THR A 129 11.01 46.13 -8.01
C THR A 129 12.24 46.65 -8.73
N GLU A 130 13.02 45.78 -9.37
CA GLU A 130 14.17 46.15 -10.19
C GLU A 130 13.78 47.01 -11.40
N TYR A 131 12.71 46.63 -12.10
CA TYR A 131 12.14 47.42 -13.19
C TYR A 131 11.68 48.80 -12.72
N GLN A 132 10.98 48.90 -11.58
CA GLN A 132 10.57 50.18 -11.01
C GLN A 132 11.76 51.07 -10.65
N ARG A 133 12.86 50.48 -10.15
CA ARG A 133 14.11 51.22 -9.86
C ARG A 133 14.84 51.69 -11.12
N MET A 134 14.84 50.88 -12.18
CA MET A 134 15.49 51.22 -13.45
C MET A 134 14.60 52.07 -14.37
N ARG A 135 13.30 52.18 -14.10
CA ARG A 135 12.40 53.05 -14.85
C ARG A 135 12.84 54.49 -14.59
N PRO A 136 13.38 55.21 -15.59
CA PRO A 136 13.69 56.61 -15.41
C PRO A 136 12.38 57.36 -15.14
N GLU A 137 12.38 58.25 -14.15
CA GLU A 137 11.43 59.35 -14.10
C GLU A 137 11.68 60.25 -15.32
N GLY A 138 11.19 59.82 -16.47
CA GLY A 138 11.44 60.41 -17.78
C GLY A 138 10.15 60.77 -18.49
N ARG A 139 9.29 61.55 -17.82
CA ARG A 139 8.30 62.43 -18.46
C ARG A 139 7.85 63.58 -17.54
N GLY A 140 8.76 64.08 -16.70
CA GLY A 140 8.70 65.46 -16.27
C GLY A 140 9.19 66.30 -17.45
N GLY A 141 8.29 67.03 -18.10
CA GLY A 141 8.59 67.80 -19.30
C GLY A 141 9.67 68.85 -19.03
N ALA A 142 10.85 68.67 -19.61
CA ALA A 142 11.73 69.79 -19.88
C ALA A 142 11.04 70.66 -20.93
N PRO A 143 10.73 71.94 -20.67
CA PRO A 143 10.25 72.82 -21.73
C PRO A 143 11.41 73.01 -22.71
N SER A 144 11.26 72.43 -23.91
CA SER A 144 12.18 72.65 -25.02
C SER A 144 12.37 74.15 -25.23
N ALA A 145 13.61 74.61 -25.06
CA ALA A 145 14.01 76.00 -25.26
C ALA A 145 13.74 76.51 -26.69
N ASP A 146 13.40 75.61 -27.61
CA ASP A 146 13.14 75.89 -29.02
C ASP A 146 11.75 76.48 -29.31
N ALA A 147 10.84 76.48 -28.32
CA ALA A 147 9.51 77.09 -28.44
C ALA A 147 9.51 78.61 -28.15
N ARG A 148 10.55 79.15 -27.49
CA ARG A 148 10.65 80.59 -27.18
C ARG A 148 11.29 81.40 -28.30
N THR A 149 12.08 80.79 -29.17
CA THR A 149 12.69 81.43 -30.35
C THR A 149 11.65 81.67 -31.45
N ARG A 150 10.76 80.70 -31.70
CA ARG A 150 9.71 80.85 -32.74
C ARG A 150 8.67 81.91 -32.41
N LYS A 151 8.26 82.03 -31.14
CA LYS A 151 7.32 83.09 -30.72
C LYS A 151 7.90 84.50 -30.83
N LYS A 152 9.22 84.67 -30.66
CA LYS A 152 9.85 86.00 -30.79
C LYS A 152 10.02 86.43 -32.24
N GLU A 153 10.20 85.49 -33.18
CA GLU A 153 10.23 85.80 -34.61
C GLU A 153 8.84 86.17 -35.15
N ASP A 154 7.80 85.45 -34.71
CA ASP A 154 6.41 85.75 -35.11
C ASP A 154 5.94 87.11 -34.55
N ASP A 155 6.25 87.43 -33.28
CA ASP A 155 5.90 88.73 -32.69
C ASP A 155 6.69 89.90 -33.32
N ALA A 156 7.93 89.67 -33.79
CA ALA A 156 8.73 90.69 -34.48
C ALA A 156 8.24 91.00 -35.90
N MET A 157 7.60 90.04 -36.59
CA MET A 157 7.00 90.28 -37.91
C MET A 157 5.62 90.95 -37.87
N VAL A 158 4.90 90.82 -36.75
CA VAL A 158 3.59 91.48 -36.58
C VAL A 158 3.73 92.99 -36.32
N VAL A 159 4.75 93.41 -35.58
CA VAL A 159 4.97 94.84 -35.27
C VAL A 159 5.45 95.64 -36.50
N THR A 160 6.24 95.03 -37.39
CA THR A 160 6.71 95.69 -38.62
C THR A 160 5.66 95.82 -39.73
N SER A 161 4.52 95.14 -39.58
CA SER A 161 3.40 95.19 -40.54
C SER A 161 2.31 96.19 -40.16
N GLN A 162 2.43 96.90 -39.01
CA GLN A 162 1.44 97.89 -38.55
C GLN A 162 1.90 99.36 -38.65
N GLU A 163 3.12 99.62 -39.14
CA GLU A 163 3.61 100.97 -39.43
C GLU A 163 3.81 101.17 -40.94
N SER A 164 2.72 101.30 -41.71
CA SER A 164 2.69 101.84 -43.08
C SER A 164 1.31 102.38 -43.42
#